data_AF-A0A367LTX0-F1
#
_entry.id   AF-A0A367LTX0-F1
#
_cell.length_a   1.000
_cell.length_b   1.000
_cell.length_c   1.000
_cell.angle_alpha   90.00
_cell.angle_beta   90.00
_cell.angle_gamma   90.00
#
_symmetry.space_group_name_H-M   'P 1'
#
loop_
_entity.id
_entity.type
_entity.pdbx_description
1 polymer ?
#
loop_
_entity_poly.entity_id
_entity_poly.type
_entity_poly.pdbx_seq_one_letter_code
_entity_poly.pdbx_strand_id
1 'polypeptide(L)'
;DILDLPVGQQRYALFTDEQGGILDDLMVANLGDCLLLVVNAACKHQDLAHLRRHLEGRCSVEPLFEERALLALQGPAAVRVLERLA
;
A
#
# COMPACT_ATOMS: atom_id res chain seq x y z
N ASP A 1 4.60 11.23 6.75
CA ASP A 1 5.39 10.45 7.71
C ASP A 1 4.82 9.03 7.76
N ILE A 2 5.60 8.01 8.08
CA ILE A 2 5.15 6.60 8.23
C ILE A 2 5.30 6.16 9.69
N LEU A 3 6.24 6.75 10.44
CA LEU A 3 6.53 6.38 11.83
C LEU A 3 5.35 6.68 12.76
N ASP A 4 4.57 7.70 12.44
CA ASP A 4 3.41 8.15 13.21
C ASP A 4 2.08 7.53 12.72
N LEU A 5 2.09 6.62 11.73
CA LEU A 5 0.88 6.01 11.19
C LEU A 5 0.28 5.01 12.20
N PRO A 6 -0.90 5.26 12.79
CA PRO A 6 -1.46 4.35 13.79
C PRO A 6 -1.89 3.01 13.17
N VAL A 7 -1.89 1.95 13.97
CA VAL A 7 -2.41 0.63 13.57
C VAL A 7 -3.88 0.75 13.14
N GLY A 8 -4.23 0.08 12.05
CA GLY A 8 -5.56 0.12 11.45
C GLY A 8 -5.83 1.36 10.59
N GLN A 9 -4.86 2.24 10.41
CA GLN A 9 -4.98 3.41 9.54
C GLN A 9 -4.16 3.27 8.27
N GLN A 10 -4.54 4.06 7.28
CA GLN A 10 -3.87 4.17 6.00
C GLN A 10 -3.51 5.61 5.67
N ARG A 11 -2.47 5.79 4.84
CA ARG A 11 -2.00 7.08 4.38
C ARG A 11 -1.57 7.00 2.92
N TYR A 12 -1.90 8.05 2.17
CA TYR A 12 -1.41 8.25 0.81
C TYR A 12 0.06 8.71 0.84
N ALA A 13 0.88 8.12 -0.01
CA ALA A 13 2.32 8.35 -0.05
C ALA A 13 2.84 8.38 -1.50
N LEU A 14 4.10 8.74 -1.65
CA LEU A 14 4.80 8.80 -2.92
C LEU A 14 6.12 8.03 -2.79
N PHE A 15 6.49 7.27 -3.82
CA PHE A 15 7.88 6.93 -4.06
C PHE A 15 8.54 8.07 -4.81
N THR A 16 9.72 8.47 -4.34
CA THR A 16 10.52 9.51 -4.98
C THR A 16 11.92 9.01 -5.29
N ASP A 17 12.54 9.60 -6.31
CA ASP A 17 13.93 9.35 -6.66
C ASP A 17 14.93 10.22 -5.86
N GLU A 18 16.20 10.05 -6.23
CA GLU A 18 17.40 10.84 -5.88
C GLU A 18 17.18 12.35 -5.70
N GLN A 19 16.39 12.88 -6.63
CA GLN A 19 16.24 14.29 -6.94
C GLN A 19 14.85 14.82 -6.52
N GLY A 20 14.02 13.97 -5.90
CA GLY A 20 12.66 14.29 -5.49
C GLY A 20 11.63 14.16 -6.62
N GLY A 21 11.99 13.58 -7.76
CA GLY A 21 11.04 13.21 -8.81
C GLY A 21 10.10 12.11 -8.33
N ILE A 22 8.82 12.19 -8.70
CA ILE A 22 7.81 11.18 -8.33
C ILE A 22 7.97 9.97 -9.24
N LEU A 23 8.17 8.81 -8.63
CA LEU A 23 8.26 7.52 -9.32
C LEU A 23 6.88 6.86 -9.43
N ASP A 24 6.13 6.82 -8.33
CA ASP A 24 4.75 6.33 -8.27
C ASP A 24 4.06 6.85 -7.00
N ASP A 25 2.74 6.80 -6.96
CA ASP A 25 1.95 7.01 -5.76
C ASP A 25 1.34 5.72 -5.23
N LEU A 26 1.08 5.68 -3.92
CA LEU A 26 0.62 4.46 -3.26
C LEU A 26 -0.18 4.74 -1.99
N MET A 27 -0.92 3.73 -1.57
CA MET A 27 -1.49 3.68 -0.22
C MET A 27 -0.63 2.79 0.68
N VAL A 28 -0.32 3.27 1.88
CA VAL A 28 0.35 2.50 2.93
C VAL A 28 -0.64 2.32 4.08
N ALA A 29 -0.91 1.07 4.47
CA ALA A 29 -1.73 0.73 5.61
C ALA A 29 -0.89 0.05 6.70
N ASN A 30 -1.05 0.47 7.95
CA ASN A 30 -0.39 -0.16 9.08
C ASN A 30 -1.29 -1.25 9.67
N LEU A 31 -0.89 -2.52 9.54
CA LEU A 31 -1.64 -3.67 10.05
C LEU A 31 -1.19 -4.09 11.48
N GLY A 32 -0.19 -3.42 12.05
CA GLY A 32 0.34 -3.66 13.39
C GLY A 32 1.64 -4.45 13.39
N ASP A 33 1.65 -5.60 12.73
CA ASP A 33 2.85 -6.45 12.56
C ASP A 33 3.62 -6.15 11.27
N CYS A 34 2.92 -5.59 10.27
CA CYS A 34 3.48 -5.25 8.98
C CYS A 34 2.82 -3.99 8.37
N LEU A 35 3.45 -3.48 7.31
CA LEU A 35 2.85 -2.48 6.43
C LEU A 35 2.34 -3.18 5.17
N LEU A 36 1.09 -2.90 4.81
CA LEU A 36 0.52 -3.30 3.52
C LEU A 36 0.58 -2.12 2.56
N LEU A 37 1.21 -2.33 1.41
CA LEU A 37 1.34 -1.33 0.35
C LEU A 37 0.44 -1.71 -0.82
N VAL A 38 -0.37 -0.75 -1.28
CA VAL A 38 -1.18 -0.87 -2.51
C VAL A 38 -0.60 0.11 -3.52
N VAL A 39 0.05 -0.45 -4.55
CA VAL A 39 0.72 0.29 -5.63
C VAL A 39 -0.08 0.23 -6.92
N ASN A 40 0.27 1.08 -7.89
CA ASN A 40 -0.38 1.04 -9.19
C ASN A 40 -0.05 -0.26 -9.94
N ALA A 41 -1.06 -0.86 -10.57
CA ALA A 41 -0.91 -2.16 -11.23
C ALA A 41 0.16 -2.17 -12.34
N ALA A 42 0.30 -1.05 -13.06
CA ALA A 42 1.30 -0.89 -14.12
C ALA A 42 2.74 -0.77 -13.56
N CYS A 43 2.88 -0.30 -12.32
CA CYS A 43 4.16 -0.02 -11.67
C CYS A 43 4.62 -1.17 -10.75
N LYS A 44 3.73 -2.13 -10.42
CA LYS A 44 3.94 -3.16 -9.38
C LYS A 44 5.30 -3.87 -9.40
N HIS A 45 5.83 -4.21 -10.58
CA HIS A 45 7.14 -4.87 -10.69
C HIS A 45 8.32 -3.91 -10.47
N GLN A 46 8.18 -2.68 -10.95
CA GLN A 46 9.16 -1.61 -10.71
C GLN A 46 9.18 -1.24 -9.22
N ASP A 47 8.03 -1.10 -8.58
CA ASP A 47 7.94 -0.73 -7.16
C ASP A 47 8.48 -1.85 -6.26
N LEU A 48 8.20 -3.10 -6.60
CA LEU A 48 8.78 -4.25 -5.91
C LEU A 48 10.31 -4.24 -6.00
N ALA A 49 10.87 -3.95 -7.18
CA ALA A 49 12.31 -3.85 -7.37
C ALA A 49 12.90 -2.66 -6.59
N HIS A 50 12.20 -1.51 -6.57
CA HIS A 50 12.59 -0.34 -5.81
C HIS A 50 12.63 -0.63 -4.30
N LEU A 51 11.57 -1.24 -3.76
CA LEU A 51 11.51 -1.65 -2.34
C LEU A 51 12.62 -2.64 -1.99
N ARG A 52 12.80 -3.70 -2.79
CA ARG A 52 13.85 -4.70 -2.55
C ARG A 52 15.23 -4.06 -2.53
N ARG A 53 15.55 -3.21 -3.51
CA ARG A 53 16.85 -2.54 -3.58
C ARG A 53 17.18 -1.70 -2.35
N HIS A 54 16.20 -1.02 -1.75
CA HIS A 54 16.44 -0.07 -0.66
C HIS A 54 16.18 -0.65 0.74
N LEU A 55 15.45 -1.77 0.83
CA LEU A 55 15.09 -2.42 2.10
C LEU A 55 15.75 -3.79 2.30
N GLU A 56 16.57 -4.25 1.36
CA GLU A 56 17.31 -5.52 1.46
C GLU A 56 18.04 -5.63 2.80
N GLY A 57 17.87 -6.78 3.46
CA GLY A 57 18.48 -7.07 4.77
C GLY A 57 17.85 -6.35 5.96
N ARG A 58 16.86 -5.47 5.76
CA ARG A 58 16.16 -4.76 6.86
C ARG A 58 14.78 -5.35 7.15
N CYS A 59 14.07 -5.80 6.12
CA CYS A 59 12.79 -6.47 6.25
C CYS A 59 12.51 -7.40 5.06
N SER A 60 11.50 -8.24 5.19
CA SER A 60 10.95 -9.03 4.09
C SER A 60 9.97 -8.20 3.27
N VAL A 61 10.09 -8.24 1.94
CA VAL A 61 9.11 -7.64 1.01
C VAL A 61 8.44 -8.77 0.23
N GLU A 62 7.20 -9.05 0.58
CA GLU A 62 6.39 -10.12 0.00
C GLU A 62 5.37 -9.56 -1.01
N PRO A 63 5.49 -9.88 -2.31
CA PRO A 63 4.47 -9.51 -3.29
C PRO A 63 3.26 -10.43 -3.15
N LEU A 64 2.06 -9.85 -3.10
CA LEU A 64 0.78 -10.56 -2.94
C LEU A 64 -0.12 -10.43 -4.18
N PHE A 65 0.49 -10.38 -5.37
CA PHE A 65 -0.20 -9.98 -6.61
C PHE A 65 -1.21 -11.01 -7.12
N GLU A 66 -1.02 -12.29 -6.81
CA GLU A 66 -1.90 -13.39 -7.29
C GLU A 66 -2.80 -13.90 -6.16
N GLU A 67 -2.43 -13.66 -4.90
CA GLU A 67 -3.10 -14.16 -3.71
C GLU A 67 -4.24 -13.25 -3.24
N ARG A 68 -4.28 -12.00 -3.72
CA ARG A 68 -5.24 -10.99 -3.24
C ARG A 68 -5.97 -10.29 -4.39
N ALA A 69 -7.23 -9.99 -4.13
CA ALA A 69 -8.05 -9.09 -4.93
C ALA A 69 -8.42 -7.85 -4.09
N LEU A 70 -8.64 -6.72 -4.78
CA LEU A 70 -9.08 -5.48 -4.16
C LEU A 70 -10.41 -5.05 -4.78
N LEU A 71 -11.42 -4.78 -3.94
CA LEU A 71 -12.72 -4.29 -4.35
C LEU A 71 -12.95 -2.91 -3.74
N ALA A 72 -13.18 -1.91 -4.59
CA ALA A 72 -13.60 -0.59 -4.15
C ALA A 72 -15.13 -0.49 -4.16
N LEU A 73 -15.77 -0.56 -2.98
CA LEU A 73 -17.18 -0.22 -2.81
C LEU A 73 -17.29 1.27 -2.49
N GLN A 74 -17.91 2.05 -3.38
CA GLN A 74 -17.97 3.51 -3.27
C GLN A 74 -19.40 4.02 -3.46
N GLY A 75 -19.71 5.16 -2.82
CA GLY A 75 -21.01 5.83 -2.91
C GLY A 75 -21.66 6.07 -1.54
N PRO A 76 -22.70 6.93 -1.48
CA PRO A 76 -23.29 7.39 -0.21
C PRO A 76 -23.94 6.26 0.61
N ALA A 77 -24.29 5.13 -0.03
CA ALA A 77 -24.86 3.97 0.65
C ALA A 77 -23.83 2.87 0.96
N ALA A 78 -22.54 3.06 0.64
CA ALA A 78 -21.51 2.01 0.72
C ALA A 78 -21.41 1.40 2.13
N VAL A 79 -21.36 2.24 3.16
CA VAL A 79 -21.30 1.80 4.57
C VAL A 79 -22.51 0.91 4.92
N ARG A 80 -23.73 1.39 4.64
CA ARG A 80 -24.97 0.64 4.90
C ARG A 80 -25.02 -0.70 4.15
N VAL A 81 -24.50 -0.75 2.92
CA VAL A 81 -24.46 -1.99 2.13
C VAL A 81 -23.48 -2.97 2.75
N LEU A 82 -22.29 -2.50 3.17
CA LEU A 82 -21.25 -3.32 3.76
C LEU A 82 -21.65 -3.90 5.13
N GLU A 83 -22.38 -3.12 5.94
CA GLU A 83 -22.93 -3.55 7.24
C GLU A 83 -23.77 -4.83 7.17
N ARG A 84 -24.33 -5.18 6.00
CA ARG A 84 -25.13 -6.41 5.82
C ARG A 84 -24.28 -7.68 5.77
N LEU A 85 -22.96 -7.56 5.64
CA LEU A 85 -22.02 -8.66 5.50
C LEU A 85 -21.08 -8.81 6.71
N ALA A 86 -21.17 -7.90 7.68
CA ALA A 86 -20.32 -7.84 8.87
C ALA A 86 -20.89 -8.65 10.04
#